data_AF-A0A6B3N8Z5-F1
#
_entry.id   AF-A0A6B3N8Z5-F1
#
_cell.length_a   1.000
_cell.length_b   1.000
_cell.length_c   1.000
_cell.angle_alpha   90.00
_cell.angle_beta   90.00
_cell.angle_gamma   90.00
#
_symmetry.space_group_name_H-M   'P 1'
#
loop_
_entity.id
_entity.type
_entity.pdbx_description
1 polymer ?
#
loop_
_entity_poly.entity_id
_entity_poly.type
_entity_poly.pdbx_seq_one_letter_code
_entity_poly.pdbx_strand_id
1 'polypeptide(L)'
;MLLQWSETSDFSPVALDKALVEREQAIKAHEEILESLESQEALQYGEFNDNLNFVPLTEEEMAQKSLEVIRNYERTEHAIPHAKVREWIESLGTDNPLPCPN
;
A
#
# COMPACT_ATOMS: atom_id res chain seq x y z
N MET A 1 -6.32 41.80 4.14
CA MET A 1 -7.26 40.80 3.61
C MET A 1 -7.33 39.69 4.66
N LEU A 2 -8.26 39.82 5.60
CA LEU A 2 -8.41 38.89 6.73
C LEU A 2 -9.40 37.82 6.31
N LEU A 3 -8.99 36.55 6.37
CA LEU A 3 -9.87 35.41 6.16
C LEU A 3 -10.88 35.39 7.30
N GLN A 4 -12.09 35.87 7.02
CA GLN A 4 -13.26 35.70 7.87
C GLN A 4 -13.61 34.21 7.85
N TRP A 5 -13.26 33.50 8.92
CA TRP A 5 -13.87 32.22 9.18
C TRP A 5 -15.34 32.52 9.48
N SER A 6 -16.23 32.22 8.53
CA SER A 6 -17.66 32.29 8.78
C SER A 6 -18.00 31.21 9.79
N GLU A 7 -18.17 31.61 11.05
CA GLU A 7 -18.91 30.87 12.05
C GLU A 7 -20.36 30.73 11.59
N THR A 8 -20.61 29.77 10.70
CA THR A 8 -21.94 29.22 10.47
C THR A 8 -21.83 27.71 10.55
N SER A 9 -21.51 27.23 11.74
CA SER A 9 -21.93 25.89 12.11
C SER A 9 -23.12 26.08 13.02
N ASP A 10 -24.32 25.95 12.46
CA ASP A 10 -25.51 25.66 13.26
C ASP A 10 -25.24 24.33 13.96
N PHE A 11 -24.64 24.40 15.15
CA PHE A 11 -24.37 23.24 15.99
C PHE A 11 -25.70 22.81 16.60
N SER A 12 -26.54 22.20 15.77
CA SER A 12 -27.72 21.50 16.25
C SER A 12 -27.24 20.32 17.08
N PRO A 13 -27.67 20.16 18.35
CA PRO A 13 -27.33 19.01 19.17
C PRO A 13 -27.64 17.69 18.45
N VAL A 14 -28.69 17.68 17.62
CA VAL A 14 -29.08 16.54 16.79
C VAL A 14 -28.07 16.23 15.68
N ALA A 15 -27.43 17.26 15.10
CA ALA A 15 -26.38 17.07 14.09
C ALA A 15 -25.09 16.53 14.73
N LEU A 16 -24.79 16.97 15.96
CA LEU A 16 -23.67 16.42 16.73
C LEU A 16 -23.92 14.97 17.11
N ASP A 17 -25.10 14.63 17.62
CA ASP A 17 -25.46 13.25 17.98
C ASP A 17 -25.40 12.33 16.76
N LYS A 18 -25.89 12.78 15.60
CA LYS A 18 -25.78 12.05 14.34
C LYS A 18 -24.32 11.81 13.93
N ALA A 19 -23.48 12.83 14.01
CA ALA A 19 -22.06 12.72 13.69
C ALA A 19 -21.30 11.79 14.66
N LEU A 20 -21.68 11.78 15.94
CA LEU A 20 -21.11 10.87 16.94
C LEU A 20 -21.48 9.42 16.64
N VAL A 21 -22.76 9.15 16.31
CA VAL A 21 -23.21 7.81 15.91
C VAL A 21 -22.51 7.34 14.62
N GLU A 22 -22.37 8.22 13.62
CA GLU A 22 -21.65 7.90 12.38
C GLU A 22 -20.16 7.60 12.65
N ARG A 23 -19.53 8.36 13.56
CA ARG A 23 -18.14 8.11 13.97
C ARG A 23 -18.00 6.78 14.71
N GLU A 24 -18.90 6.46 15.64
CA GLU A 24 -18.89 5.19 16.37
C GLU A 24 -19.04 4.00 15.41
N GLN A 25 -19.92 4.11 14.42
CA GLN A 25 -20.07 3.10 13.38
C GLN A 25 -18.81 2.96 12.52
N ALA A 26 -18.16 4.06 12.18
CA ALA A 26 -16.91 4.03 11.42
C ALA A 26 -15.75 3.40 12.22
N ILE A 27 -15.66 3.69 13.52
CA ILE A 27 -14.67 3.06 14.41
C ILE A 27 -14.92 1.56 14.48
N LYS A 28 -16.17 1.15 14.72
CA LYS A 28 -16.52 -0.27 14.78
C LYS A 28 -16.23 -1.00 13.47
N ALA A 29 -16.56 -0.39 12.33
CA ALA A 29 -16.24 -0.96 11.02
C ALA A 29 -14.72 -1.09 10.80
N HIS A 30 -13.92 -0.15 11.32
CA HIS A 30 -12.47 -0.23 11.24
C HIS A 30 -11.90 -1.36 12.12
N GLU A 31 -12.42 -1.54 13.33
CA GLU A 31 -12.05 -2.65 14.22
C GLU A 31 -12.38 -4.01 13.59
N GLU A 32 -13.58 -4.16 13.02
CA GLU A 32 -13.98 -5.38 12.30
C GLU A 32 -13.06 -5.67 11.08
N ILE A 33 -12.59 -4.63 10.39
CA ILE A 33 -11.60 -4.78 9.31
C ILE A 33 -10.25 -5.25 9.86
N LEU A 34 -9.78 -4.69 10.97
CA LEU A 34 -8.50 -5.09 11.57
C LEU A 34 -8.54 -6.55 12.06
N GLU A 35 -9.61 -6.96 12.73
CA GLU A 35 -9.78 -8.36 13.18
C GLU A 35 -9.87 -9.33 11.98
N SER A 36 -10.51 -8.91 10.89
CA SER A 36 -10.54 -9.67 9.63
C SER A 36 -9.15 -9.78 9.00
N LEU A 37 -8.33 -8.72 9.02
CA LEU A 37 -6.96 -8.73 8.50
C LEU A 37 -6.01 -9.57 9.37
N GLU A 38 -6.25 -9.66 10.68
CA GLU A 38 -5.51 -10.53 11.60
C GLU A 38 -5.90 -12.01 11.44
N SER A 39 -7.13 -12.30 11.00
CA SER A 39 -7.65 -13.66 10.80
C SER A 39 -7.56 -14.18 9.36
N GLN A 40 -7.45 -13.29 8.38
CA GLN A 40 -6.93 -13.62 7.06
C GLN A 40 -5.46 -14.01 7.25
N GLU A 41 -5.04 -15.15 6.67
CA GLU A 41 -3.65 -15.62 6.68
C GLU A 41 -2.69 -14.42 6.61
N ALA A 42 -1.96 -14.18 7.71
CA ALA A 42 -1.05 -13.06 7.86
C ALA A 42 -0.32 -12.83 6.54
N LEU A 43 -0.43 -11.62 5.97
CA LEU A 43 0.19 -11.27 4.69
C LEU A 43 1.61 -11.88 4.64
N GLN A 44 1.76 -13.00 3.93
CA GLN A 44 3.04 -13.70 3.88
C GLN A 44 3.91 -12.93 2.91
N TYR A 45 4.95 -12.31 3.45
CA TYR A 45 6.03 -11.73 2.65
C TYR A 45 7.01 -12.85 2.30
N GLY A 46 7.62 -12.77 1.13
CA GLY A 46 8.41 -13.87 0.60
C GLY A 46 9.02 -13.57 -0.75
N GLU A 47 9.74 -14.54 -1.29
CA GLU A 47 10.36 -14.47 -2.60
C GLU A 47 10.03 -15.68 -3.46
N PHE A 48 10.17 -15.54 -4.78
CA PHE A 48 10.10 -16.69 -5.67
C PHE A 48 11.46 -17.38 -5.73
N ASN A 49 11.49 -18.68 -5.47
CA ASN A 49 12.68 -19.49 -5.70
C ASN A 49 12.89 -19.77 -7.21
N ASP A 50 13.99 -20.45 -7.55
CA ASP A 50 14.33 -20.82 -8.93
C ASP A 50 13.24 -21.65 -9.65
N ASN A 51 12.40 -22.33 -8.87
CA ASN A 51 11.27 -23.12 -9.37
C ASN A 51 9.96 -22.31 -9.41
N LEU A 52 10.03 -20.98 -9.25
CA LEU A 52 8.89 -20.05 -9.22
C LEU A 52 7.87 -20.34 -8.11
N ASN A 53 8.30 -21.01 -7.04
CA ASN A 53 7.44 -21.19 -5.87
C ASN A 53 7.67 -20.03 -4.92
N PHE A 54 6.56 -19.52 -4.38
CA PHE A 54 6.61 -18.52 -3.32
C PHE A 54 7.13 -19.16 -2.03
N VAL A 55 8.20 -18.59 -1.48
CA VAL A 55 8.83 -19.01 -0.23
C VAL A 55 8.67 -17.86 0.76
N PRO A 56 7.96 -18.05 1.88
CA PRO A 56 7.80 -17.02 2.88
C PRO A 56 9.15 -16.69 3.52
N LEU A 57 9.35 -15.42 3.83
CA LEU A 57 10.52 -14.88 4.52
C LEU A 57 10.11 -14.31 5.87
N THR A 58 11.03 -14.31 6.83
CA THR A 58 10.82 -13.59 8.08
C THR A 58 10.88 -12.08 7.86
N GLU A 59 10.39 -11.31 8.83
CA GLU A 59 10.47 -9.85 8.80
C GLU A 59 11.93 -9.38 8.72
N GLU A 60 12.85 -10.02 9.46
CA GLU A 60 14.28 -9.71 9.43
C GLU A 60 14.90 -9.98 8.06
N GLU A 61 14.54 -11.09 7.40
CA GLU A 61 15.04 -11.44 6.06
C GLU A 61 14.54 -10.44 5.02
N MET A 62 13.26 -10.04 5.10
CA MET A 62 12.68 -8.99 4.26
C MET A 62 13.37 -7.64 4.46
N ALA A 63 13.64 -7.26 5.71
CA ALA A 63 14.34 -6.02 6.04
C ALA A 63 15.77 -6.02 5.48
N GLN A 64 16.50 -7.13 5.62
CA GLN A 64 17.84 -7.27 5.08
C GLN A 64 17.88 -7.13 3.56
N LYS A 65 16.99 -7.84 2.83
CA LYS A 65 16.89 -7.74 1.37
C LYS A 65 16.53 -6.32 0.91
N SER A 66 15.59 -5.68 1.61
CA SER A 66 15.21 -4.29 1.31
C SER A 66 16.40 -3.34 1.44
N LEU A 67 17.20 -3.50 2.50
CA LEU A 67 18.42 -2.69 2.70
C LEU A 67 19.48 -2.97 1.65
N GLU A 68 19.61 -4.20 1.15
CA GLU A 68 20.54 -4.53 0.06
C GLU A 68 20.15 -3.83 -1.24
N VAL A 69 18.86 -3.82 -1.59
CA VAL A 69 18.35 -3.10 -2.77
C VAL A 69 18.64 -1.60 -2.66
N ILE A 70 18.38 -0.99 -1.50
CA ILE A 70 18.66 0.44 -1.27
C ILE A 70 20.17 0.72 -1.40
N ARG A 71 21.02 -0.07 -0.74
CA ARG A 71 22.48 0.09 -0.84
C ARG A 71 22.99 -0.07 -2.27
N ASN A 72 22.42 -1.00 -3.03
CA ASN A 72 22.78 -1.18 -4.43
C ASN A 72 22.35 0.03 -5.27
N TYR A 73 21.15 0.56 -5.05
CA TYR A 73 20.69 1.79 -5.70
C TYR A 73 21.61 2.98 -5.37
N GLU A 74 21.93 3.21 -4.10
CA GLU A 74 22.85 4.29 -3.68
C GLU A 74 24.23 4.17 -4.35
N ARG A 75 24.73 2.94 -4.56
CA ARG A 75 26.03 2.71 -5.19
C ARG A 75 26.01 2.89 -6.71
N THR A 76 24.92 2.48 -7.36
CA THR A 76 24.84 2.39 -8.82
C THR A 76 24.08 3.55 -9.46
N GLU A 77 23.29 4.27 -8.67
CA GLU A 77 22.25 5.21 -9.10
C GLU A 77 21.32 4.63 -10.19
N HIS A 78 21.24 3.30 -10.25
CA HIS A 78 20.52 2.59 -11.30
C HIS A 78 19.05 2.45 -10.90
N ALA A 79 18.21 3.27 -11.52
CA ALA A 79 16.75 3.15 -11.44
C ALA A 79 16.18 2.86 -12.83
N ILE A 80 15.12 2.05 -12.84
CA ILE A 80 14.35 1.77 -14.05
C ILE A 80 13.37 2.93 -14.27
N PRO A 81 13.39 3.60 -15.43
CA PRO A 81 12.41 4.64 -15.73
C PRO A 81 10.98 4.10 -15.75
N HIS A 82 10.04 4.83 -15.13
CA HIS A 82 8.61 4.44 -15.11
C HIS A 82 8.02 4.19 -16.51
N ALA A 83 8.53 4.87 -17.54
CA ALA A 83 8.12 4.64 -18.92
C ALA A 83 8.43 3.20 -19.40
N LYS A 84 9.62 2.68 -19.07
CA LYS A 84 9.99 1.30 -19.41
C LYS A 84 9.15 0.28 -18.65
N VAL A 85 8.84 0.56 -17.38
CA VAL A 85 7.93 -0.29 -16.58
C VAL A 85 6.53 -0.30 -17.20
N ARG A 86 6.05 0.85 -17.66
CA ARG A 86 4.75 0.96 -18.34
C ARG A 86 4.73 0.16 -19.63
N GLU A 87 5.70 0.34 -20.51
CA GLU A 87 5.81 -0.40 -21.77
C GLU A 87 5.83 -1.91 -21.52
N TRP A 88 6.58 -2.34 -20.51
CA TRP A 88 6.58 -3.73 -20.07
C TRP A 88 5.19 -4.20 -19.64
N ILE A 89 4.51 -3.48 -18.74
CA ILE A 89 3.16 -3.83 -18.27
C ILE A 89 2.17 -3.90 -19.44
N GLU A 90 2.20 -2.94 -20.36
CA GLU A 90 1.32 -2.89 -21.53
C GLU A 90 1.56 -4.04 -22.51
N SER A 91 2.77 -4.60 -22.53
CA SER A 91 3.10 -5.76 -23.36
C SER A 91 2.62 -7.10 -22.76
N LEU A 92 2.33 -7.15 -21.46
CA LEU A 92 1.89 -8.38 -20.80
C LEU A 92 0.54 -8.84 -21.37
N GLY A 93 0.45 -10.11 -21.77
CA GLY A 93 -0.77 -10.68 -22.37
C GLY A 93 -0.94 -10.40 -23.87
N THR A 94 0.04 -9.78 -24.53
CA THR A 94 0.10 -9.68 -25.99
C THR A 94 0.85 -10.86 -26.60
N ASP A 95 0.80 -11.00 -27.93
CA ASP A 95 1.54 -12.05 -28.67
C ASP A 95 3.07 -11.92 -28.53
N ASN A 96 3.58 -10.75 -28.13
CA ASN A 96 4.99 -10.48 -27.92
C ASN A 96 5.21 -9.69 -26.62
N PRO A 97 5.17 -10.35 -25.45
CA PRO A 97 5.46 -9.70 -24.18
C PRO A 97 6.93 -9.27 -24.12
N LEU A 98 7.17 -8.06 -23.62
CA LEU A 98 8.51 -7.56 -23.35
C LEU A 98 9.07 -8.21 -22.08
N PRO A 99 10.41 -8.37 -21.97
CA PRO A 99 11.02 -8.83 -20.73
C PRO A 99 10.86 -7.79 -19.61
N CYS A 100 10.86 -8.27 -18.35
CA CYS A 100 10.90 -7.39 -17.19
C CYS A 100 12.13 -6.48 -17.29
N PRO A 101 11.98 -5.15 -17.14
CA PRO A 101 13.11 -4.24 -17.20
C PRO A 101 14.03 -4.44 -15.99
N ASN A 102 15.34 -4.37 -16.21
CA ASN A 102 16.40 -4.48 -15.19
C ASN A 102 17.17 -3.17 -15.05
#